data_AF-A0A4Q3USL9-F1
#
_entry.id   AF-A0A4Q3USL9-F1
#
_cell.length_a   1.000
_cell.length_b   1.000
_cell.length_c   1.000
_cell.angle_alpha   90.00
_cell.angle_beta   90.00
_cell.angle_gamma   90.00
#
_symmetry.space_group_name_H-M   'P 1'
#
loop_
_entity.id
_entity.type
_entity.pdbx_description
1 polymer ?
#
loop_
_entity_poly.entity_id
_entity_poly.type
_entity_poly.pdbx_seq_one_letter_code
_entity_poly.pdbx_strand_id
1 'polypeptide(L)'
;MLLYPWCIHCWIPVGFCSLFSKKQGETDMKILVIHTIYTTRGGEESVVENEVEDLKRAGHEVKTLFFSNGGNALVQALKIAALPFNPLSYFQTRRILREFRPDVVHIHNWNFAASPSVIRAARAEGIAVVLTIHNFRLLCPSATLFHDGNLFMDSVNGHFPWAAIKKAVYRNSRIITFWLAFSVYVHKKLGTWKGVNKYIVLNEFTRSLFARSDLHLGESQ
;
A
#
# COMPACT_ATOMS: atom_id res chain seq x y z
N MET A 1 -25.74 -50.51 28.96
CA MET A 1 -26.36 -50.69 27.63
C MET A 1 -27.18 -49.44 27.32
N LEU A 2 -26.53 -48.43 26.73
CA LEU A 2 -27.18 -47.26 26.14
C LEU A 2 -26.37 -46.94 24.88
N LEU A 3 -26.94 -47.28 23.73
CA LEU A 3 -26.37 -47.16 22.40
C LEU A 3 -26.58 -45.72 21.90
N TYR A 4 -25.50 -44.99 21.63
CA TYR A 4 -25.54 -43.77 20.82
C TYR A 4 -25.27 -44.14 19.34
N PRO A 5 -26.10 -43.72 18.38
CA PRO A 5 -25.87 -43.98 16.97
C PRO A 5 -24.76 -43.07 16.41
N TRP A 6 -23.84 -43.67 15.66
CA TRP A 6 -22.76 -43.00 14.93
C TRP A 6 -23.28 -42.46 13.59
N CYS A 7 -22.89 -41.23 13.23
CA CYS A 7 -23.21 -40.64 11.93
C CYS A 7 -22.12 -41.02 10.90
N ILE A 8 -22.50 -41.69 9.81
CA ILE A 8 -21.60 -42.47 8.92
C ILE A 8 -20.81 -41.60 7.92
N HIS A 9 -20.64 -40.28 8.13
CA HIS A 9 -19.94 -39.44 7.13
C HIS A 9 -18.88 -38.46 7.65
N CYS A 10 -18.80 -38.18 8.95
CA CYS A 10 -17.76 -37.32 9.52
C CYS A 10 -17.39 -37.82 10.92
N TRP A 11 -16.13 -38.22 11.11
CA TRP A 11 -15.57 -38.59 12.40
C TRP A 11 -15.36 -37.35 13.32
N ILE A 12 -16.42 -36.63 13.69
CA ILE A 12 -16.36 -35.51 14.64
C ILE A 12 -17.62 -35.49 15.53
N PRO A 13 -17.52 -35.30 16.86
CA PRO A 13 -18.67 -35.25 17.76
C PRO A 13 -19.59 -34.06 17.47
N VAL A 14 -20.90 -34.28 17.66
CA VAL A 14 -22.04 -33.39 17.31
C VAL A 14 -22.01 -32.00 17.99
N GLY A 15 -21.04 -31.74 18.87
CA GLY A 15 -20.80 -30.43 19.51
C GLY A 15 -19.78 -29.54 18.80
N PHE A 16 -19.16 -29.98 17.70
CA PHE A 16 -18.05 -29.25 17.05
C PHE A 16 -18.39 -28.63 15.69
N CYS A 17 -19.69 -28.45 15.40
CA CYS A 17 -20.17 -27.83 14.16
C CYS A 17 -20.35 -26.30 14.26
N SER A 18 -20.08 -25.69 15.43
CA SER A 18 -20.24 -24.25 15.67
C SER A 18 -18.94 -23.43 15.64
N LEU A 19 -17.78 -24.06 15.43
CA LEU A 19 -16.47 -23.38 15.47
C LEU A 19 -16.04 -22.69 14.16
N PHE A 20 -16.90 -22.70 13.14
CA PHE A 20 -16.74 -21.90 11.91
C PHE A 20 -17.83 -20.83 11.75
N SER A 21 -18.60 -20.54 12.80
CA SER A 21 -19.51 -19.41 12.80
C SER A 21 -18.80 -18.17 13.35
N LYS A 22 -18.74 -17.11 12.54
CA LYS A 22 -18.22 -15.76 12.87
C LYS A 22 -18.31 -15.48 14.37
N LYS A 23 -17.18 -15.13 15.01
CA LYS A 23 -17.21 -14.53 16.35
C LYS A 23 -18.13 -13.31 16.28
N GLN A 24 -19.20 -13.33 17.07
CA GLN A 24 -20.08 -12.18 17.31
C GLN A 24 -19.23 -10.99 17.79
N GLY A 25 -18.96 -10.06 16.88
CA GLY A 25 -18.14 -8.86 17.12
C GLY A 25 -17.41 -8.31 15.90
N GLU A 26 -17.20 -9.10 14.84
CA GLU A 26 -16.50 -8.65 13.63
C GLU A 26 -17.50 -8.08 12.63
N THR A 27 -17.60 -6.74 12.56
CA THR A 27 -18.46 -6.04 11.60
C THR A 27 -18.02 -6.36 10.17
N ASP A 28 -18.97 -6.73 9.30
CA ASP A 28 -18.73 -6.76 7.85
C ASP A 28 -18.33 -5.34 7.42
N MET A 29 -17.14 -5.22 6.84
CA MET A 29 -16.55 -3.93 6.46
C MET A 29 -16.46 -3.86 4.95
N LYS A 30 -16.67 -2.66 4.44
CA LYS A 30 -16.43 -2.34 3.04
C LYS A 30 -15.00 -1.87 2.86
N ILE A 31 -14.19 -2.64 2.15
CA ILE A 31 -12.76 -2.38 1.98
C ILE A 31 -12.47 -2.05 0.52
N LEU A 32 -11.89 -0.88 0.26
CA LEU A 32 -11.34 -0.56 -1.06
C LEU A 32 -9.84 -0.81 -1.06
N VAL A 33 -9.40 -1.81 -1.82
CA VAL A 33 -7.98 -2.13 -2.01
C VAL A 33 -7.45 -1.38 -3.23
N ILE A 34 -6.40 -0.58 -3.05
CA ILE A 34 -5.73 0.17 -4.12
C ILE A 34 -4.30 -0.38 -4.32
N HIS A 35 -3.98 -0.73 -5.57
CA HIS A 35 -2.64 -1.16 -5.94
C HIS A 35 -2.21 -0.54 -7.28
N THR A 36 -0.92 -0.37 -7.47
CA THR A 36 -0.36 0.02 -8.76
C THR A 36 0.55 -1.09 -9.26
N ILE A 37 0.12 -1.73 -10.34
CA ILE A 37 0.86 -2.81 -10.99
C ILE A 37 2.07 -2.21 -11.72
N TYR A 38 3.26 -2.75 -11.47
CA TYR A 38 4.47 -2.36 -12.21
C TYR A 38 4.40 -2.80 -13.69
N THR A 39 5.41 -2.44 -14.49
CA THR A 39 5.48 -2.86 -15.90
C THR A 39 5.60 -4.38 -16.05
N THR A 40 6.16 -5.03 -15.04
CA THR A 40 6.30 -6.48 -14.92
C THR A 40 5.64 -6.91 -13.62
N ARG A 41 4.91 -8.03 -13.64
CA ARG A 41 4.31 -8.62 -12.44
C ARG A 41 5.43 -9.05 -11.48
N GLY A 42 5.36 -8.61 -10.24
CA GLY A 42 6.28 -8.95 -9.15
C GLY A 42 5.58 -9.71 -8.04
N GLY A 43 6.28 -9.88 -6.91
CA GLY A 43 5.72 -10.56 -5.74
C GLY A 43 4.63 -9.75 -5.01
N GLU A 44 4.64 -8.41 -5.15
CA GLU A 44 3.63 -7.54 -4.53
C GLU A 44 2.22 -7.90 -5.03
N GLU A 45 2.05 -8.22 -6.32
CA GLU A 45 0.74 -8.56 -6.88
C GLU A 45 0.15 -9.84 -6.25
N SER A 46 0.95 -10.88 -6.05
CA SER A 46 0.47 -12.12 -5.42
C SER A 46 0.07 -11.90 -3.97
N VAL A 47 0.78 -11.03 -3.24
CA VAL A 47 0.39 -10.66 -1.86
C VAL A 47 -0.97 -9.96 -1.86
N VAL A 48 -1.16 -8.97 -2.75
CA VAL A 48 -2.43 -8.23 -2.86
C VAL A 48 -3.59 -9.16 -3.23
N GLU A 49 -3.38 -10.09 -4.16
CA GLU A 49 -4.41 -11.05 -4.57
C GLU A 49 -4.81 -11.97 -3.41
N ASN A 50 -3.84 -12.57 -2.73
CA ASN A 50 -4.09 -13.43 -1.57
C ASN A 50 -4.82 -12.66 -0.46
N GLU A 51 -4.41 -11.43 -0.17
CA GLU A 51 -5.02 -10.61 0.87
C GLU A 51 -6.46 -10.21 0.52
N VAL A 52 -6.75 -9.88 -0.74
CA VAL A 52 -8.12 -9.64 -1.20
C VAL A 52 -8.98 -10.89 -1.05
N GLU A 53 -8.45 -12.09 -1.35
CA GLU A 53 -9.17 -13.34 -1.14
C GLU A 53 -9.44 -13.62 0.33
N ASP A 54 -8.44 -13.42 1.19
CA ASP A 54 -8.54 -13.70 2.62
C ASP A 54 -9.51 -12.74 3.31
N LEU A 55 -9.51 -11.45 2.94
CA LEU A 55 -10.50 -10.47 3.42
C LEU A 55 -11.94 -10.86 3.00
N LYS A 56 -12.11 -11.35 1.77
CA LYS A 56 -13.41 -11.86 1.31
C LYS A 56 -13.82 -13.13 2.05
N ARG A 57 -12.89 -14.04 2.32
CA ARG A 57 -13.13 -15.28 3.10
C ARG A 57 -13.52 -14.97 4.55
N ALA A 58 -12.95 -13.91 5.13
CA ALA A 58 -13.36 -13.37 6.44
C ALA A 58 -14.78 -12.76 6.42
N GLY A 59 -15.37 -12.59 5.23
CA GLY A 59 -16.73 -12.11 5.05
C GLY A 59 -16.85 -10.59 5.11
N HIS A 60 -15.83 -9.89 4.57
CA HIS A 60 -15.85 -8.46 4.25
C HIS A 60 -16.25 -8.21 2.78
N GLU A 61 -16.91 -7.09 2.50
CA GLU A 61 -17.17 -6.63 1.13
C GLU A 61 -15.91 -5.92 0.58
N VAL A 62 -15.18 -6.57 -0.33
CA VAL A 62 -13.91 -6.04 -0.87
C VAL A 62 -14.05 -5.64 -2.34
N LYS A 63 -13.71 -4.39 -2.66
CA LYS A 63 -13.56 -3.87 -4.02
C LYS A 63 -12.11 -3.50 -4.29
N THR A 64 -11.64 -3.71 -5.52
CA THR A 64 -10.28 -3.35 -5.94
C THR A 64 -10.29 -2.16 -6.91
N LEU A 65 -9.26 -1.32 -6.83
CA LEU A 65 -8.95 -0.26 -7.78
C LEU A 65 -7.46 -0.36 -8.14
N PHE A 66 -7.19 -0.92 -9.31
CA PHE A 66 -5.82 -1.11 -9.78
C PHE A 66 -5.43 -0.08 -10.84
N PHE A 67 -4.27 0.53 -10.62
CA PHE A 67 -3.57 1.36 -11.59
C PHE A 67 -2.47 0.54 -12.26
N SER A 68 -1.99 0.99 -13.40
CA SER A 68 -0.89 0.30 -14.12
C SER A 68 0.20 1.30 -14.49
N ASN A 69 1.45 0.89 -14.31
CA ASN A 69 2.64 1.59 -14.79
C ASN A 69 3.06 1.17 -16.21
N GLY A 70 2.31 0.28 -16.85
CA GLY A 70 2.53 -0.13 -18.24
C GLY A 70 2.25 0.96 -19.27
N GLY A 71 2.42 0.62 -20.55
CA GLY A 71 2.26 1.52 -21.70
C GLY A 71 3.58 1.88 -22.37
N ASN A 72 3.52 2.61 -23.48
CA ASN A 72 4.70 3.05 -24.22
C ASN A 72 5.53 4.08 -23.43
N ALA A 73 6.72 4.42 -23.94
CA ALA A 73 7.65 5.33 -23.27
C ALA A 73 7.03 6.70 -22.93
N LEU A 74 6.20 7.25 -23.84
CA LEU A 74 5.51 8.52 -23.61
C LEU A 74 4.51 8.42 -22.46
N VAL A 75 3.68 7.37 -22.43
CA VAL A 75 2.73 7.14 -21.34
C VAL A 75 3.43 6.97 -20.00
N GLN A 76 4.55 6.24 -19.97
CA GLN A 76 5.36 6.10 -18.75
C GLN A 76 5.96 7.44 -18.30
N ALA A 77 6.46 8.25 -19.24
CA ALA A 77 6.99 9.57 -18.94
C ALA A 77 5.91 10.50 -18.37
N LEU A 78 4.69 10.47 -18.91
CA LEU A 78 3.54 11.23 -18.39
C LEU A 78 3.16 10.81 -16.96
N LYS A 79 3.20 9.50 -16.64
CA LYS A 79 2.95 9.00 -15.28
C LYS A 79 4.04 9.46 -14.29
N ILE A 80 5.30 9.48 -14.72
CA ILE A 80 6.39 10.04 -13.93
C ILE A 80 6.17 11.53 -13.73
N ALA A 81 5.87 12.29 -14.79
CA ALA A 81 5.62 13.72 -14.71
C ALA A 81 4.45 14.04 -13.75
N ALA A 82 3.38 13.25 -13.76
CA ALA A 82 2.23 13.41 -12.87
C ALA A 82 2.47 12.92 -11.43
N LEU A 83 3.65 12.38 -11.10
CA LEU A 83 3.90 11.77 -9.79
C LEU A 83 3.68 12.70 -8.57
N PRO A 84 3.98 14.01 -8.60
CA PRO A 84 3.66 14.89 -7.47
C PRO A 84 2.17 15.04 -7.23
N PHE A 85 1.33 14.87 -8.26
CA PHE A 85 -0.12 14.77 -8.10
C PHE A 85 -0.75 14.32 -9.42
N ASN A 86 -1.27 13.09 -9.48
CA ASN A 86 -1.98 12.62 -10.66
C ASN A 86 -3.49 12.95 -10.53
N PRO A 87 -4.02 13.94 -11.29
CA PRO A 87 -5.43 14.34 -11.19
C PRO A 87 -6.38 13.24 -11.68
N LEU A 88 -5.98 12.45 -12.68
CA LEU A 88 -6.82 11.37 -13.20
C LEU A 88 -7.05 10.32 -12.10
N SER A 89 -5.98 9.90 -11.44
CA SER A 89 -6.06 8.93 -10.34
C SER A 89 -6.80 9.49 -9.13
N TYR A 90 -6.64 10.79 -8.86
CA TYR A 90 -7.40 11.48 -7.80
C TYR A 90 -8.91 11.40 -8.05
N PHE A 91 -9.38 11.86 -9.22
CA PHE A 91 -10.81 11.89 -9.53
C PHE A 91 -11.40 10.48 -9.72
N GLN A 92 -10.65 9.54 -10.31
CA GLN A 92 -11.06 8.14 -10.41
C GLN A 92 -11.24 7.52 -9.02
N THR A 93 -10.30 7.76 -8.10
CA THR A 93 -10.39 7.26 -6.73
C THR A 93 -11.59 7.88 -6.02
N ARG A 94 -11.77 9.21 -6.06
CA ARG A 94 -12.94 9.88 -5.45
C ARG A 94 -14.26 9.34 -5.97
N ARG A 95 -14.37 9.09 -7.27
CA ARG A 95 -15.57 8.50 -7.88
C ARG A 95 -15.89 7.15 -7.22
N ILE A 96 -14.91 6.26 -7.15
CA ILE A 96 -15.10 4.93 -6.55
C ILE A 96 -15.41 5.01 -5.05
N LEU A 97 -14.75 5.91 -4.32
CA LEU A 97 -15.02 6.13 -2.90
C LEU A 97 -16.48 6.56 -2.65
N ARG A 98 -17.01 7.46 -3.49
CA ARG A 98 -18.40 7.92 -3.39
C ARG A 98 -19.44 6.87 -3.80
N GLU A 99 -19.11 6.05 -4.80
CA GLU A 99 -19.99 4.97 -5.28
C GLU A 99 -20.01 3.79 -4.30
N PHE A 100 -18.83 3.34 -3.88
CA PHE A 100 -18.67 2.14 -3.06
C PHE A 100 -18.88 2.40 -1.57
N ARG A 101 -18.53 3.62 -1.10
CA ARG A 101 -18.56 4.05 0.31
C ARG A 101 -17.85 3.05 1.23
N PRO A 102 -16.54 2.80 1.03
CA PRO A 102 -15.79 1.91 1.91
C PRO A 102 -15.62 2.52 3.30
N ASP A 103 -15.56 1.67 4.31
CA ASP A 103 -15.17 2.03 5.67
C ASP A 103 -13.66 2.34 5.76
N VAL A 104 -12.86 1.63 4.94
CA VAL A 104 -11.41 1.77 4.91
C VAL A 104 -10.85 1.59 3.50
N VAL A 105 -9.82 2.38 3.18
CA VAL A 105 -8.99 2.22 1.98
C VAL A 105 -7.68 1.57 2.37
N HIS A 106 -7.35 0.44 1.76
CA HIS A 106 -6.08 -0.25 1.96
C HIS A 106 -5.22 -0.13 0.71
N ILE A 107 -4.07 0.53 0.84
CA ILE A 107 -3.16 0.81 -0.27
C ILE A 107 -1.93 -0.09 -0.13
N HIS A 108 -1.54 -0.76 -1.20
CA HIS A 108 -0.30 -1.55 -1.24
C HIS A 108 0.82 -0.83 -1.99
N ASN A 109 0.46 -0.10 -3.06
CA ASN A 109 1.43 0.63 -3.83
C ASN A 109 0.77 1.80 -4.56
N TRP A 110 1.34 2.99 -4.39
CA TRP A 110 0.88 4.23 -5.02
C TRP A 110 1.85 4.74 -6.10
N ASN A 111 2.95 4.03 -6.37
CA ASN A 111 4.05 4.55 -7.18
C ASN A 111 3.63 4.86 -8.63
N PHE A 112 3.95 6.07 -9.08
CA PHE A 112 3.70 6.60 -10.43
C PHE A 112 2.20 6.76 -10.76
N ALA A 113 1.56 5.75 -11.37
CA ALA A 113 0.21 5.92 -11.93
C ALA A 113 -0.82 6.35 -10.89
N ALA A 114 -0.93 5.68 -9.74
CA ALA A 114 -1.82 6.14 -8.67
C ALA A 114 -1.36 7.50 -8.11
N SER A 115 -0.06 7.65 -7.85
CA SER A 115 0.58 8.76 -7.13
C SER A 115 0.06 8.91 -5.69
N PRO A 116 0.65 9.78 -4.85
CA PRO A 116 0.08 10.05 -3.52
C PRO A 116 -1.28 10.76 -3.57
N SER A 117 -1.76 11.13 -4.77
CA SER A 117 -3.09 11.70 -4.95
C SER A 117 -4.22 10.77 -4.50
N VAL A 118 -4.05 9.44 -4.56
CA VAL A 118 -5.06 8.48 -4.06
C VAL A 118 -5.24 8.56 -2.53
N ILE A 119 -4.17 8.82 -1.79
CA ILE A 119 -4.23 9.05 -0.33
C ILE A 119 -4.97 10.36 -0.06
N ARG A 120 -4.66 11.40 -0.84
CA ARG A 120 -5.36 12.69 -0.73
C ARG A 120 -6.84 12.58 -1.09
N ALA A 121 -7.20 11.74 -2.06
CA ALA A 121 -8.59 11.46 -2.42
C ALA A 121 -9.35 10.80 -1.26
N ALA A 122 -8.78 9.76 -0.65
CA ALA A 122 -9.36 9.09 0.52
C ALA A 122 -9.56 10.07 1.69
N ARG A 123 -8.54 10.88 1.99
CA ARG A 123 -8.64 11.91 3.03
C ARG A 123 -9.69 12.98 2.71
N ALA A 124 -9.82 13.39 1.46
CA ALA A 124 -10.82 14.38 1.04
C ALA A 124 -12.27 13.85 1.14
N GLU A 125 -12.46 12.53 1.13
CA GLU A 125 -13.74 11.87 1.38
C GLU A 125 -13.92 11.46 2.87
N GLY A 126 -12.94 11.76 3.74
CA GLY A 126 -13.01 11.43 5.17
C GLY A 126 -12.86 9.94 5.50
N ILE A 127 -12.33 9.13 4.58
CA ILE A 127 -12.21 7.69 4.74
C ILE A 127 -10.83 7.32 5.30
N ALA A 128 -10.80 6.39 6.25
CA ALA A 128 -9.56 5.92 6.87
C ALA A 128 -8.64 5.22 5.86
N VAL A 129 -7.33 5.45 5.98
CA VAL A 129 -6.32 4.90 5.08
C VAL A 129 -5.37 3.99 5.82
N VAL A 130 -5.25 2.76 5.35
CA VAL A 130 -4.20 1.81 5.69
C VAL A 130 -3.21 1.72 4.52
N LEU A 131 -1.91 1.79 4.78
CA LEU A 131 -0.87 1.69 3.77
C LEU A 131 0.13 0.59 4.13
N THR A 132 0.18 -0.47 3.31
CA THR A 132 1.24 -1.47 3.39
C THR A 132 2.49 -0.95 2.68
N ILE A 133 3.63 -0.96 3.38
CA ILE A 133 4.92 -0.54 2.85
C ILE A 133 5.65 -1.77 2.28
N HIS A 134 5.57 -1.94 0.95
CA HIS A 134 6.30 -2.99 0.25
C HIS A 134 7.76 -2.64 -0.06
N ASN A 135 8.09 -1.36 -0.09
CA ASN A 135 9.42 -0.88 -0.47
C ASN A 135 9.76 0.46 0.21
N PHE A 136 11.03 0.85 0.11
CA PHE A 136 11.56 2.03 0.79
C PHE A 136 11.39 3.33 0.00
N ARG A 137 10.45 3.42 -0.96
CA ARG A 137 10.29 4.61 -1.82
C ARG A 137 9.99 5.89 -1.03
N LEU A 138 9.32 5.76 0.12
CA LEU A 138 9.07 6.87 1.05
C LEU A 138 10.35 7.43 1.69
N LEU A 139 11.43 6.63 1.76
CA LEU A 139 12.70 7.02 2.34
C LEU A 139 13.75 7.34 1.27
N CYS A 140 13.77 6.58 0.18
CA CYS A 140 14.81 6.68 -0.85
C CYS A 140 14.23 6.54 -2.27
N PRO A 141 14.64 7.39 -3.23
CA PRO A 141 14.22 7.26 -4.62
C PRO A 141 14.50 5.89 -5.26
N SER A 142 15.52 5.15 -4.80
CA SER A 142 15.81 3.81 -5.34
C SER A 142 14.75 2.76 -4.99
N ALA A 143 13.91 3.00 -3.98
CA ALA A 143 12.95 2.06 -3.38
C ALA A 143 13.58 0.81 -2.71
N THR A 144 14.83 0.46 -2.99
CA THR A 144 15.50 -0.72 -2.46
C THR A 144 16.49 -0.42 -1.34
N LEU A 145 16.90 0.84 -1.17
CA LEU A 145 18.08 1.24 -0.37
C LEU A 145 19.39 0.60 -0.86
N PHE A 146 19.46 0.19 -2.13
CA PHE A 146 20.70 -0.22 -2.76
C PHE A 146 21.05 0.70 -3.93
N HIS A 147 22.35 0.88 -4.15
CA HIS A 147 22.91 1.54 -5.32
C HIS A 147 24.32 0.97 -5.58
N ASP A 148 24.61 0.63 -6.84
CA ASP A 148 25.88 0.01 -7.26
C ASP A 148 26.31 -1.17 -6.40
N GLY A 149 25.36 -2.08 -6.10
CA GLY A 149 25.60 -3.29 -5.29
C GLY A 149 25.79 -3.04 -3.79
N ASN A 150 25.79 -1.79 -3.35
CA ASN A 150 26.05 -1.41 -1.97
C ASN A 150 24.78 -0.87 -1.30
N LEU A 151 24.70 -1.05 0.02
CA LEU A 151 23.66 -0.44 0.83
C LEU A 151 23.81 1.09 0.80
N PHE A 152 22.71 1.79 0.56
CA PHE A 152 22.63 3.23 0.40
C PHE A 152 21.67 3.85 1.42
N MET A 153 22.23 4.27 2.56
CA MET A 153 21.48 4.78 3.71
C MET A 153 21.41 6.31 3.79
N ASP A 154 22.13 7.03 2.92
CA ASP A 154 22.24 8.50 2.96
C ASP A 154 20.87 9.21 2.83
N SER A 155 19.85 8.54 2.29
CA SER A 155 18.50 9.08 2.15
C SER A 155 17.63 8.93 3.40
N VAL A 156 18.00 8.10 4.37
CA VAL A 156 17.10 7.69 5.47
C VAL A 156 16.89 8.80 6.50
N ASN A 157 17.96 9.52 6.86
CA ASN A 157 17.95 10.50 7.95
C ASN A 157 17.98 11.96 7.47
N GLY A 158 17.99 12.19 6.15
CA GLY A 158 18.09 13.53 5.57
C GLY A 158 16.73 14.15 5.27
N HIS A 159 16.60 15.48 5.45
CA HIS A 159 15.40 16.23 5.07
C HIS A 159 15.06 16.16 3.58
N PHE A 160 16.09 16.10 2.73
CA PHE A 160 15.96 15.92 1.29
C PHE A 160 17.15 15.09 0.76
N PRO A 161 16.92 14.06 -0.07
CA PRO A 161 17.94 13.06 -0.41
C PRO A 161 18.89 13.55 -1.54
N TRP A 162 19.69 14.58 -1.27
CA TRP A 162 20.64 15.15 -2.25
C TRP A 162 21.67 14.14 -2.74
N ALA A 163 22.16 13.25 -1.86
CA ALA A 163 23.11 12.22 -2.22
C ALA A 163 22.53 11.26 -3.27
N ALA A 164 21.25 10.87 -3.12
CA ALA A 164 20.55 10.02 -4.07
C ALA A 164 20.51 10.65 -5.47
N ILE A 165 20.22 11.96 -5.52
CA ILE A 165 20.14 12.72 -6.77
C ILE A 165 21.51 12.81 -7.46
N LYS A 166 22.56 13.15 -6.71
CA LYS A 166 23.92 13.25 -7.25
C LYS A 166 24.38 11.93 -7.88
N LYS A 167 24.08 10.83 -7.20
CA LYS A 167 24.37 9.45 -7.61
C LYS A 167 23.39 8.86 -8.63
N ALA A 168 22.33 9.60 -8.99
CA ALA A 168 21.34 9.17 -9.98
C ALA A 168 20.73 7.78 -9.69
N VAL A 169 20.45 7.50 -8.41
CA VAL A 169 20.13 6.14 -7.91
C VAL A 169 18.90 5.49 -8.55
N TYR A 170 18.06 6.26 -9.23
CA TYR A 170 16.94 5.72 -9.99
C TYR A 170 17.19 5.85 -11.51
N ARG A 171 17.27 4.69 -12.18
CA ARG A 171 17.46 4.55 -13.64
C ARG A 171 18.62 5.38 -14.20
N ASN A 172 19.69 5.57 -13.42
CA ASN A 172 20.86 6.38 -13.80
C ASN A 172 20.50 7.80 -14.27
N SER A 173 19.38 8.35 -13.78
CA SER A 173 18.89 9.67 -14.18
C SER A 173 18.74 10.58 -12.96
N ARG A 174 19.56 11.64 -12.91
CA ARG A 174 19.49 12.67 -11.86
C ARG A 174 18.14 13.39 -11.85
N ILE A 175 17.59 13.66 -13.03
CA ILE A 175 16.31 14.37 -13.20
C ILE A 175 15.16 13.53 -12.65
N ILE A 176 15.06 12.26 -13.05
CA ILE A 176 13.99 11.39 -12.55
C ILE A 176 14.16 11.13 -11.05
N THR A 177 15.40 10.93 -10.59
CA THR A 177 15.70 10.77 -9.16
C THR A 177 15.27 11.99 -8.35
N PHE A 178 15.58 13.20 -8.84
CA PHE A 178 15.12 14.44 -8.23
C PHE A 178 13.60 14.53 -8.21
N TRP A 179 12.93 14.18 -9.30
CA TRP A 179 11.47 14.25 -9.39
C TRP A 179 10.76 13.32 -8.40
N LEU A 180 11.29 12.11 -8.21
CA LEU A 180 10.84 11.16 -7.18
C LEU A 180 11.00 11.76 -5.78
N ALA A 181 12.21 12.28 -5.47
CA ALA A 181 12.51 12.90 -4.18
C ALA A 181 11.61 14.11 -3.91
N PHE A 182 11.42 14.96 -4.92
CA PHE A 182 10.57 16.14 -4.86
C PHE A 182 9.11 15.78 -4.55
N SER A 183 8.54 14.79 -5.24
CA SER A 183 7.16 14.34 -4.98
C SER A 183 6.97 13.91 -3.52
N VAL A 184 7.86 13.05 -3.00
CA VAL A 184 7.78 12.58 -1.60
C VAL A 184 7.94 13.73 -0.62
N TYR A 185 8.90 14.63 -0.87
CA TYR A 185 9.16 15.81 -0.04
C TYR A 185 7.95 16.75 0.01
N VAL A 186 7.34 17.07 -1.13
CA VAL A 186 6.13 17.92 -1.18
C VAL A 186 5.00 17.27 -0.37
N HIS A 187 4.75 15.97 -0.55
CA HIS A 187 3.70 15.27 0.19
C HIS A 187 3.97 15.15 1.69
N LYS A 188 5.24 15.16 2.09
CA LYS A 188 5.63 15.28 3.49
C LYS A 188 5.25 16.65 4.04
N LYS A 189 5.56 17.73 3.33
CA LYS A 189 5.20 19.10 3.74
C LYS A 189 3.69 19.34 3.73
N LEU A 190 2.97 18.74 2.78
CA LEU A 190 1.49 18.79 2.71
C LEU A 190 0.79 17.89 3.75
N GLY A 191 1.54 17.15 4.57
CA GLY A 191 0.98 16.25 5.57
C GLY A 191 0.19 15.08 4.98
N THR A 192 0.48 14.66 3.75
CA THR A 192 -0.19 13.51 3.10
C THR A 192 0.12 12.22 3.85
N TRP A 193 1.38 11.99 4.23
CA TRP A 193 1.78 10.80 4.99
C TRP A 193 1.21 10.78 6.41
N LYS A 194 1.09 11.95 7.05
CA LYS A 194 0.38 12.09 8.34
C LYS A 194 -1.13 11.77 8.25
N GLY A 195 -1.69 11.76 7.04
CA GLY A 195 -3.08 11.39 6.79
C GLY A 195 -3.32 9.89 6.63
N VAL A 196 -2.27 9.06 6.70
CA VAL A 196 -2.41 7.61 6.77
C VAL A 196 -2.68 7.23 8.22
N ASN A 197 -3.75 6.48 8.45
CA ASN A 197 -4.20 6.06 9.78
C ASN A 197 -3.39 4.88 10.31
N LYS A 198 -3.03 3.93 9.43
CA LYS A 198 -2.20 2.78 9.80
C LYS A 198 -1.21 2.39 8.72
N TYR A 199 0.02 2.10 9.11
CA TYR A 199 1.07 1.55 8.29
C TYR A 199 1.29 0.08 8.63
N ILE A 200 1.34 -0.76 7.60
CA ILE A 200 1.72 -2.17 7.72
C ILE A 200 3.12 -2.33 7.12
N VAL A 201 4.02 -2.94 7.87
CA VAL A 201 5.40 -3.20 7.45
C VAL A 201 5.68 -4.70 7.46
N LEU A 202 6.53 -5.16 6.53
CA LEU A 202 6.74 -6.59 6.30
C LEU A 202 7.65 -7.27 7.34
N ASN A 203 8.48 -6.50 8.05
CA ASN A 203 9.40 -7.02 9.06
C ASN A 203 9.85 -5.93 10.04
N GLU A 204 10.52 -6.36 11.11
CA GLU A 204 11.01 -5.50 12.18
C GLU A 204 12.14 -4.55 11.72
N PHE A 205 12.96 -4.97 10.76
CA PHE A 205 13.98 -4.10 10.19
C PHE A 205 13.34 -2.86 9.53
N THR A 206 12.34 -3.06 8.68
CA THR A 206 11.57 -1.99 8.05
C THR A 206 10.89 -1.12 9.09
N ARG A 207 10.26 -1.72 10.12
CA ARG A 207 9.67 -0.98 11.24
C ARG A 207 10.69 -0.05 11.89
N SER A 208 11.81 -0.60 12.34
CA SER A 208 12.88 0.15 13.02
C SER A 208 13.47 1.26 12.13
N LEU A 209 13.51 1.04 10.82
CA LEU A 209 14.08 1.98 9.87
C LEU A 209 13.14 3.17 9.66
N PHE A 210 11.85 2.92 9.47
CA PHE A 210 10.85 3.98 9.32
C PHE A 210 10.66 4.79 10.61
N ALA A 211 10.73 4.14 11.78
CA ALA A 211 10.66 4.82 13.08
C ALA A 211 11.82 5.81 13.29
N ARG A 212 13.03 5.46 12.86
CA ARG A 212 14.24 6.30 12.96
C ARG A 212 14.40 7.31 11.82
N SER A 213 13.65 7.12 10.73
CA SER A 213 13.71 7.99 9.57
C SER A 213 13.11 9.37 9.84
N ASP A 214 13.43 10.32 8.96
CA ASP A 214 12.87 11.68 8.99
C ASP A 214 11.33 11.69 8.87
N LEU A 215 10.68 10.60 8.44
CA LEU A 215 9.21 10.50 8.39
C LEU A 215 8.56 10.35 9.77
N HIS A 216 9.30 9.88 10.79
CA HIS A 216 8.86 9.67 12.17
C HIS A 216 7.49 8.99 12.30
N LEU A 217 7.30 7.87 11.59
CA LEU A 217 6.09 7.05 11.79
C LEU A 217 6.17 6.44 13.19
N GLY A 218 5.34 6.94 14.11
CA GLY A 218 5.29 6.44 15.50
C GLY A 218 4.58 5.09 15.61
N GLU A 219 4.72 4.42 16.76
CA GLU A 219 4.09 3.10 17.01
C GLU A 219 2.56 3.10 16.92
N SER A 220 1.93 4.26 17.16
CA SER A 220 0.48 4.45 17.08
C SER A 220 -0.02 4.58 15.63
N GLN A 221 0.89 4.73 14.67
CA GLN A 221 0.57 4.84 13.24
C GLN A 221 0.85 3.54 12.51
#